data_AF-A0A415BGF8-F1
#
_entry.id   AF-A0A415BGF8-F1
#
_cell.length_a   1.000
_cell.length_b   1.000
_cell.length_c   1.000
_cell.angle_alpha   90.00
_cell.angle_beta   90.00
_cell.angle_gamma   90.00
#
_symmetry.space_group_name_H-M   'P 1'
#
loop_
_entity.id
_entity.type
_entity.pdbx_description
1 polymer ?
#
loop_
_entity_poly.entity_id
_entity_poly.type
_entity_poly.pdbx_seq_one_letter_code
_entity_poly.pdbx_strand_id
1 'polypeptide(L)' 'MPDIETVASTSDMIVNGYAFSQEDDDRIRVLNLNSPTTAAVLDSEGNVLETSMDDMELGIVRGYFSNNREFLGTNHA' A
#
# COMPACT_ATOMS: atom_id res chain seq x y z
N MET A 1 2.30 17.09 -4.03
CA MET A 1 2.88 15.79 -3.61
C MET A 1 2.41 15.53 -2.20
N PRO A 2 2.04 14.28 -1.87
CA PRO A 2 1.67 13.92 -0.50
C PRO A 2 2.84 14.16 0.46
N ASP A 3 2.53 14.42 1.72
CA ASP A 3 3.52 14.49 2.79
C ASP A 3 3.99 13.07 3.14
N ILE A 4 5.22 12.76 2.74
CA ILE A 4 5.80 11.42 2.84
C ILE A 4 6.01 11.00 4.29
N GLU A 5 6.38 11.94 5.17
CA GLU A 5 6.61 11.66 6.58
C GLU A 5 5.29 11.28 7.25
N THR A 6 4.22 12.04 6.96
CA THR A 6 2.88 11.72 7.44
C THR A 6 2.42 10.36 6.92
N VAL A 7 2.52 10.09 5.61
CA VAL A 7 2.06 8.80 5.04
C VAL A 7 2.82 7.61 5.64
N ALA A 8 4.15 7.71 5.77
CA ALA A 8 4.94 6.65 6.35
C ALA A 8 4.64 6.44 7.85
N SER A 9 4.37 7.52 8.58
CA SER A 9 4.06 7.44 10.02
C SER A 9 2.67 6.86 10.30
N THR A 10 1.73 7.00 9.36
CA THR A 10 0.35 6.52 9.51
C THR A 10 0.06 5.23 8.75
N SER A 11 1.02 4.70 7.98
CA SER A 11 0.82 3.43 7.27
C SER A 11 0.89 2.23 8.21
N ASP A 12 0.04 1.24 7.99
CA ASP A 12 0.06 -0.01 8.75
C ASP A 12 1.31 -0.83 8.48
N MET A 13 1.83 -0.74 7.25
CA MET A 13 2.96 -1.54 6.81
C MET A 13 3.76 -0.81 5.74
N ILE A 14 5.09 -0.89 5.81
CA ILE A 14 5.99 -0.42 4.75
C ILE A 14 6.88 -1.57 4.29
N VAL A 15 6.85 -1.89 2.99
CA VAL A 15 7.70 -2.93 2.39
C VAL A 15 8.44 -2.34 1.20
N ASN A 16 9.77 -2.29 1.27
CA ASN A 16 10.65 -1.79 0.21
C ASN A 16 10.22 -0.44 -0.40
N GLY A 17 9.83 0.50 0.47
CA GLY A 17 9.40 1.85 0.06
C GLY A 17 7.96 1.94 -0.43
N TYR A 18 7.15 0.89 -0.36
CA TYR A 18 5.71 0.97 -0.55
C TYR A 18 5.01 0.99 0.80
N ALA A 19 4.25 2.05 1.07
CA ALA A 19 3.41 2.19 2.25
C ALA A 19 2.02 1.62 1.95
N PHE A 20 1.54 0.72 2.81
CA PHE A 20 0.23 0.11 2.77
C PHE A 20 -0.61 0.62 3.95
N SER A 21 -1.82 1.09 3.67
CA SER A 21 -2.79 1.54 4.67
C SER A 21 -4.14 0.88 4.41
N GLN A 22 -4.69 0.21 5.42
CA GLN A 22 -6.04 -0.31 5.39
C GLN A 22 -7.04 0.78 5.81
N GLU A 23 -8.05 0.99 4.98
CA GLU A 23 -9.15 1.92 5.23
C GLU A 23 -10.34 1.17 5.86
N ASP A 24 -11.29 1.91 6.45
CA ASP A 24 -12.45 1.35 7.15
C ASP A 24 -13.37 0.47 6.26
N ASP A 25 -13.27 0.61 4.93
CA ASP A 25 -14.07 -0.12 3.94
C ASP A 25 -13.32 -1.31 3.31
N ASP A 26 -12.32 -1.85 4.02
CA ASP A 26 -11.46 -2.98 3.61
C ASP A 26 -10.60 -2.72 2.37
N ARG A 27 -10.49 -1.46 1.92
CA ARG A 27 -9.56 -1.07 0.86
C ARG A 27 -8.16 -0.91 1.40
N ILE A 28 -7.19 -1.31 0.58
CA ILE A 28 -5.78 -1.15 0.91
C ILE A 28 -5.17 -0.14 -0.05
N ARG A 29 -4.80 1.01 0.47
CA ARG A 29 -4.09 2.04 -0.28
C ARG A 29 -2.61 1.75 -0.26
N VAL A 30 -1.98 1.84 -1.42
CA VAL A 30 -0.56 1.65 -1.60
C VAL A 30 0.04 2.90 -2.23
N LEU A 31 1.05 3.49 -1.57
CA LEU A 31 1.81 4.60 -2.11
C LEU A 31 3.30 4.23 -2.24
N ASN A 32 3.89 4.51 -3.39
CA ASN A 32 5.34 4.44 -3.55
C ASN A 32 6.00 5.67 -2.91
N LEU A 33 6.67 5.49 -1.78
CA LEU A 33 7.34 6.57 -1.04
C LEU A 33 8.58 7.11 -1.79
N ASN A 34 9.19 6.29 -2.65
CA ASN A 34 10.35 6.70 -3.46
C ASN A 34 9.91 7.51 -4.70
N SER A 35 8.70 7.26 -5.20
CA SER A 35 8.08 8.01 -6.29
C SER A 35 6.61 8.28 -5.97
N PRO A 36 6.30 9.31 -5.17
CA PRO A 36 4.96 9.57 -4.65
C PRO A 36 4.02 10.22 -5.68
N THR A 37 4.12 9.72 -6.90
CA THR A 37 3.28 10.01 -8.06
C THR A 37 2.55 8.75 -8.55
N THR A 38 3.01 7.57 -8.14
CA THR A 38 2.36 6.28 -8.43
C THR A 38 1.70 5.70 -7.18
N ALA A 39 0.48 5.19 -7.34
CA ALA A 39 -0.32 4.63 -6.26
C ALA A 39 -1.22 3.50 -6.78
N ALA A 40 -1.67 2.63 -5.88
CA ALA A 40 -2.71 1.65 -6.16
C ALA A 40 -3.70 1.58 -5.00
N VAL A 41 -4.91 1.13 -5.31
CA VAL A 41 -5.93 0.73 -4.33
C VAL A 41 -6.26 -0.73 -4.62
N LEU A 42 -6.11 -1.56 -3.60
CA LEU A 42 -6.44 -2.98 -3.65
C LEU A 42 -7.71 -3.26 -2.82
N ASP A 43 -8.42 -4.32 -3.16
CA ASP A 43 -9.39 -4.93 -2.25
C ASP A 43 -8.70 -5.84 -1.23
N SER A 44 -9.48 -6.39 -0.30
CA SER A 44 -8.98 -7.30 0.75
C SER A 44 -8.41 -8.62 0.21
N GLU A 45 -8.64 -8.98 -1.06
CA GLU A 45 -8.04 -10.15 -1.70
C GLU A 45 -6.73 -9.80 -2.45
N GLY A 46 -6.42 -8.51 -2.61
CA GLY A 46 -5.26 -8.03 -3.36
C GLY A 46 -5.54 -7.88 -4.86
N ASN A 47 -6.81 -7.83 -5.26
CA ASN A 47 -7.22 -7.41 -6.60
C ASN A 47 -7.16 -5.89 -6.70
N VAL A 48 -6.87 -5.39 -7.90
CA VAL A 48 -6.62 -3.97 -8.13
C VAL A 48 -7.92 -3.28 -8.47
N LEU A 49 -8.30 -2.30 -7.65
CA LEU A 49 -9.48 -1.46 -7.85
C LEU A 49 -9.14 -0.21 -8.67
N GLU A 50 -8.04 0.45 -8.32
CA GLU A 50 -7.54 1.66 -8.99
C GLU A 50 -6.01 1.66 -9.00
N THR A 51 -5.39 2.20 -10.06
CA THR A 51 -3.93 2.34 -10.08
C THR A 51 -3.44 3.39 -11.08
N SER A 52 -2.33 4.04 -10.75
CA SER A 52 -1.48 4.79 -11.69
C SER A 52 -0.12 4.11 -11.94
N MET A 53 0.09 2.92 -11.36
CA MET A 53 1.29 2.11 -11.52
C MET A 53 1.26 1.36 -12.84
N ASP A 54 2.44 1.08 -13.40
CA ASP A 54 2.55 0.17 -14.54
C ASP A 54 2.43 -1.30 -14.11
N ASP A 55 2.30 -2.21 -15.08
CA ASP A 55 2.10 -3.65 -14.82
C ASP A 55 3.25 -4.29 -14.03
N MET A 56 4.48 -3.76 -14.15
CA MET A 56 5.65 -4.30 -13.45
C MET A 56 5.61 -3.87 -11.98
N GLU A 57 5.38 -2.59 -11.73
CA GLU A 57 5.23 -2.04 -10.38
C GLU A 57 4.05 -2.69 -9.65
N LEU A 58 2.93 -2.89 -10.35
CA LEU A 58 1.75 -3.56 -9.81
C LEU A 58 2.01 -5.02 -9.43
N GLY A 59 2.79 -5.75 -10.25
CA GLY A 59 3.22 -7.11 -9.94
C GLY A 59 4.04 -7.17 -8.65
N ILE A 60 4.95 -6.21 -8.45
CA ILE A 60 5.76 -6.08 -7.24
C ILE A 60 4.88 -5.77 -6.02
N VAL A 61 3.99 -4.77 -6.13
CA VAL A 61 3.09 -4.34 -5.05
C VAL A 61 2.16 -5.48 -4.61
N ARG A 62 1.56 -6.20 -5.55
CA ARG A 62 0.71 -7.36 -5.23
C ARG A 62 1.51 -8.47 -4.56
N GLY A 63 2.75 -8.70 -5.00
CA GLY A 63 3.67 -9.64 -4.35
C GLY A 63 3.96 -9.25 -2.90
N TYR A 64 4.23 -7.96 -2.62
CA TYR A 64 4.44 -7.49 -1.26
C TYR A 64 3.17 -7.59 -0.41
N PHE A 65 2.01 -7.21 -0.94
CA PHE A 65 0.74 -7.37 -0.25
C PHE A 65 0.48 -8.83 0.13
N SER A 66 0.49 -9.75 -0.83
CA SER A 66 0.16 -11.16 -0.59
C SER A 66 1.09 -11.82 0.43
N ASN A 67 2.39 -11.48 0.42
CA ASN A 67 3.37 -12.08 1.32
C ASN A 67 3.42 -11.46 2.72
N ASN A 68 2.79 -10.29 2.94
CA ASN A 68 2.91 -9.54 4.20
C ASN A 68 1.57 -9.06 4.77
N ARG A 69 0.43 -9.40 4.15
CA ARG A 69 -0.91 -8.93 4.55
C ARG A 69 -1.30 -9.24 6.01
N GLU A 70 -0.61 -10.19 6.65
CA GLU A 70 -0.78 -10.50 8.08
C GLU A 70 -0.36 -9.37 9.02
N PHE A 71 0.45 -8.41 8.55
CA PHE A 71 0.87 -7.23 9.32
C PHE A 71 -0.05 -6.02 9.13
N LEU A 72 -1.02 -6.08 8.21
CA LEU A 72 -2.00 -5.00 8.02
C LEU A 72 -2.97 -4.91 9.19
N GLY A 73 -3.32 -3.68 9.59
CA GLY A 73 -4.30 -3.42 10.65
C GLY A 73 -3.88 -3.89 12.05
N THR A 74 -2.62 -4.35 12.22
CA THR A 74 -2.12 -4.79 13.52
C THR A 74 -1.62 -3.58 14.31
N ASN A 75 -2.55 -2.77 14.81
CA ASN A 75 -2.24 -1.78 15.83
C ASN A 75 -1.84 -2.52 17.11
N HIS A 76 -0.54 -2.78 17.28
CA HIS A 76 0.04 -3.15 18.56
C HIS A 76 0.09 -1.92 19.47
N ALA A 77 -1.05 -1.60 20.10
CA ALA A 77 -1.14 -0.67 21.23
C ALA A 77 -1.41 -1.45 22.52
#